data_AF-B7S240-F1
#
_entry.id   AF-B7S240-F1
#
_cell.length_a   1.000
_cell.length_b   1.000
_cell.length_c   1.000
_cell.angle_alpha   90.00
_cell.angle_beta   90.00
_cell.angle_gamma   90.00
#
_symmetry.space_group_name_H-M   'P 1'
#
loop_
_entity.id
_entity.type
_entity.pdbx_description
1 polymer ?
#
loop_
_entity_poly.entity_id
_entity_poly.type
_entity_poly.pdbx_seq_one_letter_code
_entity_poly.pdbx_strand_id
1 'polypeptide(L)'
;MLSSSLNTEELAQKYSADQRIRIPDVLQPELAQQLQGLYYSLIPFEQLMSVQGQNRAFTASEMAAMSDTAKRQLQEQLVRQAGEGVGFLYGGYRLTDGRAKNIPALEPLQTLFDYLNSDDMLNFVRSVTGEAGLVGADGHATQYTPGNFLTRHRDDPAGEQRRVAYVFNFSKSWHPDWGGLLQFFEEDGTPRDAWAPQFNSLALFDVRHIHSVTYVTPFAREPRLSMTGWFHTG
;
A
#
# COMPACT_ATOMS: atom_id res chain seq x y z
N MET A 1 -4.74 16.51 -10.74
CA MET A 1 -3.88 15.32 -10.49
C MET A 1 -4.43 14.07 -11.16
N LEU A 2 -5.72 13.78 -10.97
CA LEU A 2 -6.38 12.68 -11.67
C LEU A 2 -6.32 12.85 -13.20
N SER A 3 -6.34 11.72 -13.91
CA SER A 3 -6.52 11.70 -15.36
C SER A 3 -7.89 12.22 -15.77
N SER A 4 -7.96 12.99 -16.86
CA SER A 4 -9.23 13.46 -17.44
C SER A 4 -9.99 12.36 -18.17
N SER A 5 -9.39 11.18 -18.38
CA SER A 5 -10.02 10.03 -19.03
C SER A 5 -10.91 9.20 -18.10
N LEU A 6 -10.98 9.53 -16.82
CA LEU A 6 -11.75 8.76 -15.84
C LEU A 6 -13.25 8.99 -16.00
N ASN A 7 -14.02 7.90 -16.16
CA ASN A 7 -15.47 7.92 -16.16
C ASN A 7 -15.98 7.43 -14.80
N THR A 8 -16.29 8.36 -13.90
CA THR A 8 -16.71 8.05 -12.52
C THR A 8 -17.96 7.17 -12.45
N GLU A 9 -18.93 7.33 -13.36
CA GLU A 9 -20.16 6.52 -13.37
C GLU A 9 -19.86 5.05 -13.69
N GLU A 10 -19.02 4.79 -14.70
CA GLU A 10 -18.59 3.44 -15.05
C GLU A 10 -17.77 2.80 -13.92
N LEU A 11 -16.92 3.58 -13.26
CA LEU A 11 -16.14 3.11 -12.12
C LEU A 11 -17.03 2.75 -10.93
N ALA A 12 -18.07 3.56 -10.65
CA ALA A 12 -19.05 3.26 -9.60
C ALA A 12 -19.82 1.97 -9.88
N GLN A 13 -20.25 1.75 -11.12
CA GLN A 13 -20.91 0.51 -11.54
C GLN A 13 -20.00 -0.71 -11.29
N LYS A 14 -18.73 -0.64 -11.72
CA LYS A 14 -17.75 -1.71 -11.49
C LYS A 14 -17.49 -1.95 -10.00
N TYR A 15 -17.31 -0.90 -9.21
CA TYR A 15 -17.08 -1.02 -7.77
C TYR A 15 -18.28 -1.66 -7.07
N SER A 16 -19.52 -1.26 -7.40
CA SER A 16 -20.73 -1.78 -6.73
C SER A 16 -20.93 -3.29 -6.88
N ALA A 17 -20.31 -3.93 -7.87
CA ALA A 17 -20.44 -5.37 -8.12
C ALA A 17 -19.71 -6.24 -7.09
N ASP A 18 -18.55 -5.80 -6.58
CA ASP A 18 -17.71 -6.60 -5.66
C ASP A 18 -17.07 -5.75 -4.54
N GLN A 19 -17.39 -4.47 -4.47
CA GLN A 19 -16.82 -3.49 -3.54
C GLN A 19 -15.29 -3.41 -3.61
N ARG A 20 -14.74 -3.69 -4.79
CA ARG A 20 -13.33 -3.53 -5.14
C ARG A 20 -13.20 -3.12 -6.59
N ILE A 21 -12.19 -2.33 -6.90
CA ILE A 21 -11.87 -1.96 -8.28
C ILE A 21 -10.37 -1.67 -8.40
N ARG A 22 -9.81 -1.92 -9.59
CA ARG A 22 -8.49 -1.42 -10.00
C ARG A 22 -8.67 -0.47 -11.18
N ILE A 23 -8.25 0.78 -10.99
CA ILE A 23 -8.39 1.88 -11.94
C ILE A 23 -7.01 2.13 -12.57
N PRO A 24 -6.80 1.77 -13.85
CA PRO A 24 -5.56 2.08 -14.55
C PRO A 24 -5.49 3.57 -14.93
N ASP A 25 -4.28 4.05 -15.21
CA ASP A 25 -3.98 5.41 -15.67
C ASP A 25 -4.65 6.52 -14.84
N VAL A 26 -4.58 6.35 -13.51
CA VAL A 26 -5.33 7.18 -12.56
C VAL A 26 -4.75 8.60 -12.40
N LEU A 27 -3.43 8.76 -12.51
CA LEU A 27 -2.75 10.06 -12.48
C LEU A 27 -2.27 10.48 -13.88
N GLN A 28 -1.99 11.77 -14.03
CA GLN A 28 -1.22 12.25 -15.19
C GLN A 28 0.12 11.48 -15.30
N PRO A 29 0.50 10.97 -16.49
CA PRO A 29 1.66 10.10 -16.66
C PRO A 29 2.97 10.69 -16.14
N GLU A 30 3.18 12.00 -16.31
CA GLU A 30 4.39 12.71 -15.90
C GLU A 30 4.53 12.70 -14.38
N LEU A 31 3.42 12.91 -13.65
CA LEU A 31 3.40 12.86 -12.19
C LEU A 31 3.67 11.45 -11.68
N ALA A 32 3.06 10.43 -12.30
CA ALA A 32 3.30 9.03 -11.92
C ALA A 32 4.79 8.64 -12.12
N GLN A 33 5.42 9.14 -13.18
CA GLN A 33 6.84 8.90 -13.45
C GLN A 33 7.74 9.65 -12.46
N GLN A 34 7.42 10.91 -12.15
CA GLN A 34 8.14 11.69 -11.15
C GLN A 34 8.08 11.02 -9.78
N LEU A 35 6.89 10.61 -9.34
CA LEU A 35 6.68 9.90 -8.07
C LEU A 35 7.52 8.62 -8.01
N GLN A 36 7.48 7.79 -9.05
CA GLN A 36 8.31 6.58 -9.13
C GLN A 36 9.81 6.89 -8.93
N GLY A 37 10.33 7.97 -9.53
CA GLY A 37 11.72 8.38 -9.35
C GLY A 37 12.08 8.64 -7.88
N LEU A 38 11.16 9.17 -7.08
CA LEU A 38 11.38 9.41 -5.65
C LEU A 38 11.55 8.10 -4.87
N TYR A 39 10.76 7.08 -5.20
CA TYR A 39 10.80 5.78 -4.53
C TYR A 39 12.16 5.08 -4.65
N TYR A 40 12.85 5.26 -5.78
CA TYR A 40 14.14 4.62 -6.02
C TYR A 40 15.31 5.29 -5.27
N SER A 41 15.21 6.60 -5.00
CA SER A 41 16.40 7.38 -4.64
C SER A 41 16.27 8.27 -3.42
N LEU A 42 15.05 8.63 -3.01
CA LEU A 42 14.83 9.76 -2.10
C LEU A 42 14.01 9.43 -0.86
N ILE A 43 13.11 8.44 -0.91
CA ILE A 43 12.29 8.08 0.25
C ILE A 43 13.14 7.29 1.26
N PRO A 44 13.31 7.79 2.50
CA PRO A 44 14.09 7.11 3.52
C PRO A 44 13.23 6.06 4.23
N PHE A 45 13.01 4.91 3.57
CA PHE A 45 12.20 3.83 4.12
C PHE A 45 12.76 3.27 5.43
N GLU A 46 11.87 3.09 6.42
CA GLU A 46 12.11 2.28 7.61
C GLU A 46 11.63 0.85 7.32
N GLN A 47 12.27 -0.15 7.90
CA GLN A 47 11.78 -1.53 7.86
C GLN A 47 10.65 -1.68 8.88
N LEU A 48 9.42 -1.78 8.37
CA LEU A 48 8.23 -2.05 9.16
C LEU A 48 8.05 -3.56 9.27
N MET A 49 7.91 -4.06 10.49
CA MET A 49 7.78 -5.49 10.74
C MET A 49 7.00 -5.82 12.01
N SER A 50 6.38 -7.00 12.04
CA SER A 50 5.76 -7.53 13.26
C SER A 50 6.80 -8.29 14.07
N VAL A 51 7.12 -7.80 15.27
CA VAL A 51 8.07 -8.45 16.19
C VAL A 51 7.36 -8.70 17.51
N GLN A 52 7.23 -9.97 17.89
CA GLN A 52 6.59 -10.39 19.14
C GLN A 52 5.14 -9.83 19.27
N GLY A 53 4.40 -9.81 18.16
CA GLY A 53 3.02 -9.33 18.12
C GLY A 53 2.89 -7.80 18.17
N GLN A 54 3.99 -7.06 18.02
CA GLN A 54 4.01 -5.60 17.99
C GLN A 54 4.53 -5.08 16.65
N ASN A 55 3.92 -4.01 16.16
CA ASN A 55 4.39 -3.33 14.95
C ASN A 55 5.61 -2.49 15.31
N ARG A 56 6.76 -2.79 14.69
CA ARG A 56 8.01 -2.07 14.88
C ARG A 56 8.50 -1.46 13.58
N ALA A 57 9.13 -0.29 13.69
CA ALA A 57 9.86 0.36 12.62
C ALA A 57 11.34 0.36 12.99
N PHE A 58 12.20 0.00 12.05
CA PHE A 58 13.65 0.06 12.21
C PHE A 58 14.24 0.91 11.09
N THR A 59 14.98 1.94 11.46
CA THR A 59 15.75 2.75 10.51
C THR A 59 16.88 1.93 9.87
N ALA A 60 17.40 2.42 8.74
CA ALA A 60 18.57 1.80 8.10
C ALA A 60 19.80 1.73 9.05
N SER A 61 19.98 2.74 9.91
CA SER A 61 21.08 2.75 10.89
C SER A 61 20.88 1.71 11.99
N GLU A 62 19.66 1.54 12.52
CA GLU A 62 19.37 0.51 13.51
C GLU A 62 19.55 -0.90 12.93
N MET A 63 19.06 -1.13 11.71
CA MET A 63 19.27 -2.40 11.01
C MET A 63 20.76 -2.67 10.76
N ALA A 64 21.53 -1.65 10.38
CA ALA A 64 22.98 -1.78 10.16
C ALA A 64 23.74 -2.09 11.45
N ALA A 65 23.31 -1.52 12.59
CA ALA A 65 23.92 -1.73 13.90
C ALA A 65 23.65 -3.12 14.50
N MET A 66 22.66 -3.87 14.01
CA MET A 66 22.41 -5.25 14.46
C MET A 66 23.54 -6.18 14.03
N SER A 67 23.93 -7.08 14.94
CA SER A 67 24.85 -8.19 14.62
C SER A 67 24.21 -9.17 13.63
N ASP A 68 25.03 -9.91 12.89
CA ASP A 68 24.54 -10.91 11.93
C ASP A 68 23.70 -12.01 12.62
N THR A 69 24.04 -12.36 13.86
CA THR A 69 23.24 -13.28 14.67
C THR A 69 21.87 -12.71 15.00
N ALA A 70 21.79 -11.42 15.39
CA ALA A 70 20.51 -10.77 15.66
C ALA A 70 19.65 -10.65 14.40
N LYS A 71 20.25 -10.31 13.25
CA LYS A 71 19.56 -10.25 11.95
C LYS A 71 18.97 -11.60 11.55
N ARG A 72 19.75 -12.69 11.70
CA ARG A 72 19.28 -14.05 11.42
C ARG A 72 18.13 -14.47 12.34
N GLN A 73 18.26 -14.24 13.64
CA GLN A 73 17.19 -14.54 14.61
C GLN A 73 15.90 -13.77 14.31
N LEU A 74 16.02 -12.49 13.96
CA LEU A 74 14.89 -11.66 13.55
C LEU A 74 14.22 -12.23 12.29
N GLN A 75 15.01 -12.58 11.27
CA GLN A 75 14.48 -13.16 10.04
C GLN A 75 13.81 -14.52 10.27
N GLU A 76 14.41 -15.39 11.07
CA GLU A 76 13.83 -16.70 11.45
C GLU A 76 12.50 -16.52 12.20
N GLN A 77 12.42 -15.53 13.09
CA GLN A 77 11.18 -15.20 13.80
C GLN A 77 10.10 -14.74 12.82
N LEU A 78 10.42 -13.82 11.91
CA LEU A 78 9.46 -13.29 10.93
C LEU A 78 8.93 -14.40 10.01
N VAL A 79 9.82 -15.27 9.50
CA VAL A 79 9.42 -16.40 8.64
C VAL A 79 8.55 -17.41 9.39
N ARG A 80 8.88 -17.70 10.66
CA ARG A 80 8.07 -18.61 11.49
C ARG A 80 6.65 -18.06 11.68
N GLN A 81 6.51 -16.79 12.05
CA GLN A 81 5.21 -16.15 12.22
C GLN A 81 4.42 -16.08 10.91
N ALA A 82 5.09 -15.79 9.80
CA ALA A 82 4.46 -15.81 8.48
C ALA A 82 3.89 -17.18 8.12
N GLY A 83 4.58 -18.27 8.51
CA GLY A 83 4.10 -19.64 8.35
C GLY A 83 2.83 -19.97 9.15
N GLU A 84 2.54 -19.19 10.19
CA GLU A 84 1.30 -19.24 10.99
C GLU A 84 0.24 -18.25 10.46
N GLY A 85 0.52 -17.55 9.35
CA GLY A 85 -0.36 -16.53 8.77
C GLY A 85 -0.31 -15.17 9.47
N VAL A 86 0.72 -14.90 10.28
CA VAL A 86 0.81 -13.70 11.12
C VAL A 86 1.98 -12.82 10.70
N GLY A 87 1.74 -11.51 10.71
CA GLY A 87 2.79 -10.50 10.63
C GLY A 87 3.10 -10.00 9.23
N PHE A 88 4.15 -9.19 9.15
CA PHE A 88 4.56 -8.53 7.93
C PHE A 88 6.02 -8.11 8.02
N LEU A 89 6.61 -7.84 6.85
CA LEU A 89 7.89 -7.21 6.68
C LEU A 89 7.85 -6.42 5.36
N TYR A 90 7.99 -5.10 5.43
CA TYR A 90 8.15 -4.25 4.25
C TYR A 90 8.75 -2.89 4.60
N GLY A 91 9.29 -2.18 3.61
CA GLY A 91 9.73 -0.80 3.76
C GLY A 91 8.54 0.16 3.84
N GLY A 92 8.52 1.07 4.81
CA GLY A 92 7.46 2.05 4.98
C GLY A 92 7.95 3.44 5.34
N TYR A 93 7.21 4.46 4.91
CA TYR A 93 7.44 5.86 5.24
C TYR A 93 6.09 6.55 5.43
N ARG A 94 5.77 6.92 6.67
CA ARG A 94 4.47 7.54 7.02
C ARG A 94 4.43 8.99 6.55
N LEU A 95 3.30 9.39 5.98
CA LEU A 95 3.09 10.77 5.51
C LEU A 95 2.29 11.59 6.53
N THR A 96 1.54 10.91 7.39
CA THR A 96 0.72 11.52 8.46
C THR A 96 1.53 12.16 9.58
N ASP A 97 2.80 11.79 9.75
CA ASP A 97 3.68 12.37 10.78
C ASP A 97 4.29 13.73 10.37
N GLY A 98 4.03 14.18 9.14
CA GLY A 98 4.51 15.45 8.60
C GLY A 98 6.00 15.50 8.29
N ARG A 99 6.77 14.43 8.48
CA ARG A 99 8.22 14.41 8.22
C ARG A 99 8.57 14.69 6.76
N ALA A 100 7.69 14.30 5.83
CA ALA A 100 7.91 14.53 4.40
C ALA A 100 8.02 16.02 4.07
N LYS A 101 7.29 16.88 4.80
CA LYS A 101 7.31 18.34 4.64
C LYS A 101 8.68 18.97 4.95
N ASN A 102 9.53 18.27 5.71
CA ASN A 102 10.87 18.73 6.06
C ASN A 102 11.94 18.32 5.03
N ILE A 103 11.56 17.56 3.99
CA ILE A 103 12.47 17.10 2.94
C ILE A 103 11.97 17.67 1.61
N PRO A 104 12.51 18.81 1.12
CA PRO A 104 12.02 19.46 -0.09
C PRO A 104 11.95 18.54 -1.33
N ALA A 105 12.86 17.55 -1.41
CA ALA A 105 12.87 16.57 -2.49
C ALA A 105 11.65 15.61 -2.50
N LEU A 106 10.88 15.53 -1.40
CA LEU A 106 9.66 14.74 -1.27
C LEU A 106 8.39 15.55 -1.53
N GLU A 107 8.50 16.81 -1.98
CA GLU A 107 7.35 17.67 -2.27
C GLU A 107 6.30 16.98 -3.18
N PRO A 108 6.65 16.28 -4.28
CA PRO A 108 5.63 15.64 -5.11
C PRO A 108 4.85 14.53 -4.39
N LEU A 109 5.52 13.81 -3.48
CA LEU A 109 4.90 12.78 -2.65
C LEU A 109 3.95 13.42 -1.62
N GLN A 110 4.36 14.51 -1.00
CA GLN A 110 3.54 15.29 -0.07
C GLN A 110 2.32 15.88 -0.80
N THR A 111 2.52 16.42 -1.99
CA THR A 111 1.46 17.01 -2.81
C THR A 111 0.41 15.97 -3.21
N LEU A 112 0.82 14.75 -3.58
CA LEU A 112 -0.14 13.65 -3.77
C LEU A 112 -0.91 13.33 -2.48
N PHE A 113 -0.25 13.29 -1.32
CA PHE A 113 -0.91 13.02 -0.05
C PHE A 113 -1.89 14.13 0.38
N ASP A 114 -1.52 15.40 0.20
CA ASP A 114 -2.41 16.53 0.45
C ASP A 114 -3.62 16.48 -0.50
N TYR A 115 -3.42 16.05 -1.75
CA TYR A 115 -4.52 15.84 -2.71
C TYR A 115 -5.46 14.71 -2.31
N LEU A 116 -4.97 13.65 -1.66
CA LEU A 116 -5.85 12.59 -1.13
C LEU A 116 -6.86 13.13 -0.11
N ASN A 117 -6.50 14.20 0.59
CA ASN A 117 -7.33 14.89 1.57
C ASN A 117 -8.05 16.13 1.01
N SER A 118 -8.00 16.36 -0.31
CA SER A 118 -8.75 17.44 -0.97
C SER A 118 -10.19 17.05 -1.23
N ASP A 119 -11.09 18.04 -1.33
CA ASP A 119 -12.49 17.82 -1.69
C ASP A 119 -12.63 17.10 -3.03
N ASP A 120 -11.76 17.38 -4.01
CA ASP A 120 -11.78 16.73 -5.32
C ASP A 120 -11.59 15.21 -5.21
N MET A 121 -10.56 14.76 -4.47
CA MET A 121 -10.33 13.33 -4.30
C MET A 121 -11.42 12.70 -3.42
N LEU A 122 -11.78 13.32 -2.31
CA LEU A 122 -12.81 12.79 -1.42
C LEU A 122 -14.15 12.63 -2.16
N ASN A 123 -14.54 13.62 -2.97
CA ASN A 123 -15.74 13.54 -3.80
C ASN A 123 -15.63 12.46 -4.90
N PHE A 124 -14.46 12.31 -5.52
CA PHE A 124 -14.22 11.23 -6.47
C PHE A 124 -14.41 9.86 -5.81
N VAL A 125 -13.79 9.60 -4.65
CA VAL A 125 -13.90 8.32 -3.95
C VAL A 125 -15.31 8.10 -3.42
N ARG A 126 -15.97 9.11 -2.84
CA ARG A 126 -17.39 9.05 -2.46
C ARG A 126 -18.27 8.64 -3.64
N SER A 127 -18.03 9.19 -4.82
CA SER A 127 -18.81 8.91 -6.02
C SER A 127 -18.57 7.49 -6.56
N VAL A 128 -17.32 7.00 -6.53
CA VAL A 128 -16.99 5.63 -6.97
C VAL A 128 -17.51 4.59 -5.99
N THR A 129 -17.40 4.85 -4.69
CA THR A 129 -17.63 3.82 -3.66
C THR A 129 -19.02 3.87 -3.03
N GLY A 130 -19.71 5.01 -3.12
CA GLY A 130 -20.96 5.26 -2.40
C GLY A 130 -20.78 5.68 -0.93
N GLU A 131 -19.54 5.71 -0.42
CA GLU A 131 -19.23 6.06 0.96
C GLU A 131 -19.31 7.57 1.21
N ALA A 132 -20.51 8.12 1.38
CA ALA A 132 -20.71 9.58 1.50
C ALA A 132 -20.02 10.21 2.71
N GLY A 133 -19.73 9.44 3.77
CA GLY A 133 -19.21 9.93 5.05
C GLY A 133 -17.69 10.11 5.13
N LEU A 134 -16.93 9.82 4.06
CA LEU A 134 -15.47 9.95 4.08
C LEU A 134 -15.07 11.39 4.40
N VAL A 135 -14.14 11.64 5.32
CA VAL A 135 -13.69 13.00 5.72
C VAL A 135 -12.20 13.22 5.51
N GLY A 136 -11.45 12.16 5.26
CA GLY A 136 -10.00 12.23 5.08
C GLY A 136 -9.41 10.89 4.70
N ALA A 137 -8.10 10.90 4.50
CA ALA A 137 -7.28 9.73 4.24
C ALA A 137 -5.98 9.81 5.03
N ASP A 138 -5.58 8.70 5.64
CA ASP A 138 -4.20 8.50 6.03
C ASP A 138 -3.38 7.98 4.85
N GLY A 139 -2.06 7.84 5.05
CA GLY A 139 -1.20 7.36 3.98
C GLY A 139 0.24 7.11 4.40
N HIS A 140 0.84 6.11 3.76
CA HIS A 140 2.27 5.86 3.79
C HIS A 140 2.78 5.44 2.40
N ALA A 141 4.02 5.82 2.09
CA ALA A 141 4.75 5.20 1.00
C ALA A 141 5.25 3.83 1.47
N THR A 142 5.20 2.83 0.60
CA THR A 142 5.59 1.46 0.88
C THR A 142 6.47 0.90 -0.23
N GLN A 143 7.43 0.08 0.18
CA GLN A 143 8.37 -0.61 -0.69
C GLN A 143 8.47 -2.07 -0.26
N TYR A 144 8.20 -3.00 -1.17
CA TYR A 144 8.46 -4.43 -0.93
C TYR A 144 9.63 -4.87 -1.79
N THR A 145 10.70 -5.31 -1.13
CA THR A 145 11.90 -5.90 -1.75
C THR A 145 11.89 -7.43 -1.55
N PRO A 146 12.79 -8.19 -2.19
CA PRO A 146 12.88 -9.63 -1.96
C PRO A 146 12.89 -10.01 -0.48
N GLY A 147 12.02 -10.93 -0.08
CA GLY A 147 11.82 -11.31 1.32
C GLY A 147 10.67 -10.61 2.04
N ASN A 148 10.09 -9.56 1.44
CA ASN A 148 9.01 -8.79 2.04
C ASN A 148 7.64 -9.43 1.77
N PHE A 149 6.70 -9.22 2.69
CA PHE A 149 5.34 -9.75 2.64
C PHE A 149 4.43 -9.02 3.63
N LEU A 150 3.12 -9.20 3.46
CA LEU A 150 2.10 -8.85 4.45
C LEU A 150 1.09 -9.98 4.46
N THR A 151 0.98 -10.72 5.56
CA THR A 151 0.11 -11.91 5.63
C THR A 151 -1.38 -11.52 5.56
N ARG A 152 -2.23 -12.53 5.44
CA ARG A 152 -3.68 -12.37 5.33
C ARG A 152 -4.27 -11.61 6.51
N HIS A 153 -4.99 -10.53 6.23
CA HIS A 153 -5.61 -9.67 7.24
C HIS A 153 -6.87 -8.97 6.69
N ARG A 154 -7.52 -8.19 7.56
CA ARG A 154 -8.51 -7.17 7.21
C ARG A 154 -8.05 -5.82 7.73
N ASP A 155 -8.60 -4.79 7.12
CA ASP A 155 -8.33 -3.39 7.45
C ASP A 155 -9.43 -2.73 8.28
N ASP A 156 -10.28 -3.55 8.94
CA ASP A 156 -11.37 -3.12 9.81
C ASP A 156 -11.09 -3.46 11.29
N PRO A 157 -10.03 -2.89 11.89
CA PRO A 157 -9.79 -3.05 13.31
C PRO A 157 -10.86 -2.30 14.12
N ALA A 158 -11.32 -2.92 15.20
CA ALA A 158 -12.37 -2.36 16.05
C ALA A 158 -11.98 -0.97 16.58
N GLY A 159 -12.88 0.01 16.40
CA GLY A 159 -12.70 1.38 16.87
C GLY A 159 -12.05 2.32 15.84
N GLU A 160 -11.62 1.82 14.69
CA GLU A 160 -11.18 2.67 13.58
C GLU A 160 -12.34 2.98 12.61
N GLN A 161 -12.30 4.17 12.02
CA GLN A 161 -13.34 4.66 11.11
C GLN A 161 -13.00 4.42 9.64
N ARG A 162 -12.10 3.46 9.36
CA ARG A 162 -11.69 3.12 7.99
C ARG A 162 -12.90 2.55 7.22
N ARG A 163 -13.02 2.92 5.95
CA ARG A 163 -14.10 2.44 5.06
C ARG A 163 -13.58 1.89 3.76
N VAL A 164 -12.63 2.58 3.15
CA VAL A 164 -12.06 2.20 1.85
C VAL A 164 -10.54 2.19 1.94
N ALA A 165 -9.96 1.01 1.78
CA ALA A 165 -8.52 0.86 1.60
C ALA A 165 -8.13 1.24 0.17
N TYR A 166 -6.96 1.85 0.00
CA TYR A 166 -6.45 2.23 -1.30
C TYR A 166 -4.98 1.86 -1.51
N VAL A 167 -4.62 1.59 -2.77
CA VAL A 167 -3.24 1.33 -3.20
C VAL A 167 -2.95 2.03 -4.53
N PHE A 168 -2.22 3.14 -4.49
CA PHE A 168 -1.58 3.70 -5.69
C PHE A 168 -0.31 2.92 -6.01
N ASN A 169 -0.23 2.33 -7.20
CA ASN A 169 0.90 1.51 -7.61
C ASN A 169 1.82 2.27 -8.58
N PHE A 170 3.12 2.25 -8.27
CA PHE A 170 4.18 2.88 -9.07
C PHE A 170 5.20 1.86 -9.59
N SER A 171 4.85 0.57 -9.59
CA SER A 171 5.71 -0.53 -10.06
C SER A 171 5.55 -0.74 -11.57
N LYS A 172 6.65 -0.68 -12.35
CA LYS A 172 6.63 -0.93 -13.80
C LYS A 172 7.00 -2.37 -14.12
N SER A 173 6.41 -2.92 -15.18
CA SER A 173 6.79 -4.20 -15.77
C SER A 173 6.85 -5.36 -14.76
N TRP A 174 5.92 -5.40 -13.80
CA TRP A 174 5.92 -6.40 -12.75
C TRP A 174 5.60 -7.80 -13.32
N HIS A 175 6.49 -8.76 -13.06
CA HIS A 175 6.25 -10.14 -13.44
C HIS A 175 5.43 -10.85 -12.35
N PRO A 176 4.35 -11.57 -12.67
CA PRO A 176 3.50 -12.22 -11.67
C PRO A 176 4.27 -13.24 -10.80
N ASP A 177 5.25 -13.96 -11.37
CA ASP A 177 6.08 -14.91 -10.62
C ASP A 177 6.97 -14.25 -9.56
N TRP A 178 7.14 -12.92 -9.58
CA TRP A 178 7.89 -12.23 -8.54
C TRP A 178 7.16 -12.19 -7.19
N GLY A 179 5.87 -12.54 -7.16
CA GLY A 179 5.02 -12.39 -5.99
C GLY A 179 4.61 -10.92 -5.80
N GLY A 180 4.49 -10.45 -4.56
CA GLY A 180 4.05 -9.08 -4.28
C GLY A 180 2.62 -8.76 -4.77
N LEU A 181 1.80 -9.79 -4.98
CA LEU A 181 0.45 -9.66 -5.51
C LEU A 181 -0.48 -9.20 -4.39
N LEU A 182 -1.41 -8.30 -4.70
CA LEU A 182 -2.56 -8.04 -3.84
C LEU A 182 -3.53 -9.22 -4.00
N GLN A 183 -3.41 -10.22 -3.14
CA GLN A 183 -4.22 -11.45 -3.16
C GLN A 183 -5.40 -11.30 -2.23
N PHE A 184 -6.59 -11.66 -2.71
CA PHE A 184 -7.82 -11.66 -1.92
C PHE A 184 -8.27 -13.06 -1.58
N PHE A 185 -9.11 -13.17 -0.54
CA PHE A 185 -9.57 -14.45 0.00
C PHE A 185 -11.06 -14.39 0.34
N GLU A 186 -11.70 -15.55 0.31
CA GLU A 186 -13.01 -15.77 0.92
C GLU A 186 -12.87 -15.85 2.45
N GLU A 187 -14.00 -15.79 3.15
CA GLU A 187 -14.11 -15.87 4.61
C GLU A 187 -13.45 -17.12 5.21
N ASP A 188 -13.57 -18.27 4.53
CA ASP A 188 -12.98 -19.54 4.97
C ASP A 188 -11.47 -19.64 4.69
N GLY A 189 -10.90 -18.63 4.04
CA GLY A 189 -9.50 -18.59 3.66
C GLY A 189 -9.18 -19.13 2.27
N THR A 190 -10.17 -19.56 1.50
CA THR A 190 -9.99 -19.96 0.10
C THR A 190 -9.46 -18.77 -0.70
N PRO A 191 -8.36 -18.92 -1.47
CA PRO A 191 -7.88 -17.85 -2.34
C PRO A 191 -8.91 -17.49 -3.41
N ARG A 192 -9.15 -16.18 -3.58
CA ARG A 192 -9.88 -15.59 -4.71
C ARG A 192 -8.89 -15.21 -5.81
N ASP A 193 -9.17 -14.13 -6.52
CA ASP A 193 -8.28 -13.50 -7.48
C ASP A 193 -7.15 -12.69 -6.83
N ALA A 194 -6.15 -12.35 -7.64
CA ALA A 194 -5.01 -11.54 -7.22
C ALA A 194 -4.66 -10.51 -8.29
N TRP A 195 -4.23 -9.34 -7.84
CA TRP A 195 -3.81 -8.24 -8.71
C TRP A 195 -2.30 -8.04 -8.61
N ALA A 196 -1.61 -8.29 -9.71
CA ALA A 196 -0.25 -7.80 -9.87
C ALA A 196 -0.24 -6.26 -9.81
N PRO A 197 0.78 -5.64 -9.18
CA PRO A 197 0.91 -4.19 -9.16
C PRO A 197 1.09 -3.69 -10.60
N GLN A 198 0.29 -2.70 -10.97
CA GLN A 198 0.31 -2.08 -12.28
C GLN A 198 0.71 -0.62 -12.14
N PHE A 199 1.69 -0.17 -12.93
CA PHE A 199 2.13 1.22 -12.93
C PHE A 199 0.95 2.18 -13.17
N ASN A 200 0.93 3.27 -12.42
CA ASN A 200 -0.09 4.32 -12.51
C ASN A 200 -1.52 3.78 -12.33
N SER A 201 -1.72 2.88 -11.37
CA SER A 201 -3.05 2.36 -11.05
C SER A 201 -3.45 2.63 -9.61
N LEU A 202 -4.74 2.77 -9.36
CA LEU A 202 -5.35 2.88 -8.05
C LEU A 202 -6.24 1.65 -7.80
N ALA A 203 -5.90 0.85 -6.80
CA ALA A 203 -6.85 -0.11 -6.24
C ALA A 203 -7.67 0.58 -5.15
N LEU A 204 -8.99 0.42 -5.17
CA LEU A 204 -9.89 0.77 -4.07
C LEU A 204 -10.65 -0.49 -3.66
N PHE A 205 -10.78 -0.74 -2.37
CA PHE A 205 -11.59 -1.84 -1.87
C PHE A 205 -12.13 -1.56 -0.48
N ASP A 206 -13.31 -2.10 -0.20
CA ASP A 206 -13.89 -2.09 1.13
C ASP A 206 -12.98 -2.81 2.13
N VAL A 207 -12.80 -2.21 3.31
CA VAL A 207 -11.87 -2.68 4.36
C VAL A 207 -12.20 -4.09 4.89
N ARG A 208 -13.41 -4.58 4.65
CA ARG A 208 -13.82 -5.93 5.02
C ARG A 208 -13.22 -6.98 4.11
N HIS A 209 -12.73 -6.66 2.92
CA HIS A 209 -12.10 -7.67 2.06
C HIS A 209 -10.86 -8.25 2.72
N ILE A 210 -10.83 -9.59 2.86
CA ILE A 210 -9.66 -10.29 3.36
C ILE A 210 -8.60 -10.31 2.27
N HIS A 211 -7.41 -9.81 2.57
CA HIS A 211 -6.36 -9.70 1.58
C HIS A 211 -4.95 -9.83 2.18
N SER A 212 -3.96 -9.91 1.30
CA SER A 212 -2.53 -9.99 1.65
C SER A 212 -1.68 -9.36 0.54
N VAL A 213 -0.42 -9.07 0.85
CA VAL A 213 0.62 -8.87 -0.18
C VAL A 213 1.50 -10.11 -0.18
N THR A 214 1.43 -10.89 -1.27
CA THR A 214 2.17 -12.16 -1.35
C THR A 214 3.68 -11.93 -1.26
N TYR A 215 4.39 -12.96 -0.80
CA TYR A 215 5.83 -12.90 -0.61
C TYR A 215 6.58 -12.49 -1.87
N VAL A 216 7.44 -11.48 -1.78
CA VAL A 216 8.30 -11.07 -2.89
C VAL A 216 9.49 -12.01 -2.98
N THR A 217 9.56 -12.73 -4.09
CA THR A 217 10.54 -13.80 -4.30
C THR A 217 11.98 -13.29 -4.36
N PRO A 218 12.99 -14.13 -4.05
CA PRO A 218 14.41 -13.78 -4.14
C PRO A 218 14.89 -13.36 -5.54
N PHE A 219 14.16 -13.77 -6.58
CA PHE A 219 14.50 -13.48 -7.98
C PHE A 219 13.72 -12.30 -8.56
N ALA A 220 12.91 -11.60 -7.76
CA ALA A 220 12.31 -10.33 -8.16
C ALA A 220 13.42 -9.32 -8.49
N ARG A 221 13.30 -8.64 -9.64
CA ARG A 221 14.37 -7.77 -10.15
C ARG A 221 14.18 -6.31 -9.80
N GLU A 222 12.99 -5.93 -9.36
CA GLU A 222 12.60 -4.57 -8.99
C GLU A 222 11.81 -4.60 -7.69
N PRO A 223 11.85 -3.52 -6.88
CA PRO A 223 10.97 -3.36 -5.73
C PRO A 223 9.51 -3.08 -6.16
N ARG A 224 8.54 -3.57 -5.38
CA ARG A 224 7.13 -3.15 -5.52
C ARG A 224 6.93 -1.84 -4.76
N LEU A 225 6.49 -0.81 -5.47
CA LEU A 225 6.37 0.57 -5.02
C LEU A 225 4.89 0.97 -4.96
N SER A 226 4.43 1.42 -3.80
CA SER A 226 3.05 1.90 -3.65
C SER A 226 2.87 2.99 -2.59
N MET A 227 1.88 3.85 -2.76
CA MET A 227 1.30 4.63 -1.65
C MET A 227 0.00 3.96 -1.23
N THR A 228 -0.13 3.63 0.05
CA THR A 228 -1.29 2.92 0.61
C THR A 228 -1.81 3.63 1.83
N GLY A 229 -3.08 3.39 2.15
CA GLY A 229 -3.76 3.97 3.31
C GLY A 229 -5.25 3.69 3.24
N TRP A 230 -5.99 4.42 4.08
CA TRP A 230 -7.44 4.28 4.23
C TRP A 230 -8.12 5.62 4.15
N PHE A 231 -9.17 5.69 3.34
CA PHE A 231 -10.20 6.71 3.50
C PHE A 231 -11.09 6.33 4.68
N HIS A 232 -11.34 7.31 5.54
CA HIS A 232 -12.04 7.09 6.80
C HIS A 232 -13.15 8.12 7.03
N THR A 233 -14.13 7.75 7.85
CA THR A 233 -15.16 8.66 8.36
C THR A 233 -14.66 9.40 9.60
N GLY A 234 -15.38 10.45 10.00
CA GLY A 234 -15.13 11.19 11.24
C GLY A 234 -15.61 10.45 12.48
#